data_AF-A0A738MQD0-F1
#
_entry.id   AF-A0A738MQD0-F1
#
_cell.length_a   1.000
_cell.length_b   1.000
_cell.length_c   1.000
_cell.angle_alpha   90.00
_cell.angle_beta   90.00
_cell.angle_gamma   90.00
#
_symmetry.space_group_name_H-M   'P 1'
#
loop_
_entity.id
_entity.type
_entity.pdbx_description
1 polymer ?
#
loop_
_entity_poly.entity_id
_entity_poly.type
_entity_poly.pdbx_seq_one_letter_code
_entity_poly.pdbx_strand_id
1 'polypeptide(L)'
;MKSKGTFNKIGLYILSLMLLFVFIIILSAKIPMCYGDSCEFIGFYKLAINNVIPIICFFFIFLACYFYKRFRSLIKINNADTVTITSCQSENYESLT
;
A
#
# COMPACT_ATOMS: atom_id res chain seq x y z
N MET A 1 24.83 -2.85 6.83
CA MET A 1 23.56 -2.55 7.56
C MET A 1 22.67 -1.45 6.94
N LYS A 2 23.12 -0.72 5.90
CA LYS A 2 22.40 0.43 5.28
C LYS A 2 21.22 0.03 4.36
N SER A 3 21.28 -1.15 3.73
CA SER A 3 20.33 -1.60 2.71
C SER A 3 18.90 -1.86 3.23
N LYS A 4 18.75 -2.30 4.50
CA LYS A 4 17.43 -2.58 5.11
C LYS A 4 16.55 -1.34 5.21
N GLY A 5 17.13 -0.15 5.42
CA GLY A 5 16.38 1.11 5.50
C GLY A 5 15.82 1.54 4.15
N THR A 6 16.61 1.41 3.08
CA THR A 6 16.20 1.76 1.71
C THR A 6 15.07 0.85 1.22
N PHE A 7 15.15 -0.45 1.49
CA PHE A 7 14.09 -1.40 1.11
C PHE A 7 12.76 -1.08 1.80
N ASN A 8 12.80 -0.72 3.09
CA ASN A 8 11.59 -0.30 3.80
C ASN A 8 11.04 1.02 3.24
N LYS A 9 11.90 2.00 2.91
CA LYS A 9 11.43 3.25 2.26
C LYS A 9 10.71 2.97 0.95
N ILE A 10 11.28 2.13 0.07
CA ILE A 10 10.65 1.72 -1.19
C ILE A 10 9.30 1.05 -0.94
N GLY A 11 9.22 0.11 0.01
CA GLY A 11 7.97 -0.55 0.39
C GLY A 11 6.90 0.42 0.89
N LEU A 12 7.28 1.45 1.65
CA LEU A 12 6.38 2.50 2.12
C LEU A 12 5.86 3.38 0.96
N TYR A 13 6.70 3.71 -0.02
CA TYR A 13 6.26 4.43 -1.22
C TYR A 13 5.26 3.60 -2.05
N ILE A 14 5.56 2.32 -2.27
CA ILE A 14 4.65 1.40 -2.99
C ILE A 14 3.32 1.27 -2.25
N LEU A 15 3.35 1.16 -0.92
CA LEU A 15 2.15 1.09 -0.10
C LEU A 15 1.33 2.39 -0.16
N SER A 16 1.98 3.56 -0.14
CA SER A 16 1.30 4.86 -0.30
C SER A 16 0.58 4.97 -1.65
N LEU A 17 1.20 4.43 -2.71
CA LEU A 17 0.63 4.42 -4.06
C LEU A 17 -0.43 3.34 -4.29
N MET A 18 -0.71 2.47 -3.31
CA MET A 18 -1.68 1.38 -3.44
C MET A 18 -3.06 1.87 -3.90
N LEU A 19 -3.53 2.98 -3.32
CA LEU A 19 -4.83 3.56 -3.66
C LEU A 19 -4.84 4.11 -5.09
N LEU A 20 -3.72 4.70 -5.53
CA LEU A 20 -3.55 5.16 -6.91
C LEU A 20 -3.65 3.98 -7.90
N PHE A 21 -3.03 2.85 -7.60
CA PHE A 21 -3.15 1.65 -8.45
C PHE A 21 -4.59 1.13 -8.54
N VAL A 22 -5.34 1.17 -7.43
CA VAL A 22 -6.77 0.82 -7.43
C VAL A 22 -7.56 1.76 -8.36
N PHE A 23 -7.32 3.07 -8.27
CA PHE A 23 -7.98 4.03 -9.17
C PHE A 23 -7.62 3.79 -10.64
N ILE A 24 -6.35 3.52 -10.95
CA ILE A 24 -5.91 3.23 -12.31
C ILE A 24 -6.62 1.98 -12.85
N ILE A 25 -6.80 0.94 -12.03
CA ILE A 25 -7.55 -0.26 -12.43
C ILE A 25 -9.00 0.11 -12.77
N ILE A 26 -9.68 0.87 -11.90
CA ILE A 26 -11.07 1.25 -12.12
C ILE A 26 -11.23 2.06 -13.43
N LEU A 27 -10.31 2.99 -13.69
CA LEU A 27 -10.38 3.85 -14.88
C LEU A 27 -9.93 3.15 -16.16
N SER A 28 -8.97 2.22 -16.07
CA SER A 28 -8.34 1.60 -17.24
C SER A 28 -8.93 0.25 -17.60
N ALA A 29 -9.65 -0.41 -16.68
CA ALA A 29 -10.24 -1.72 -16.95
C ALA A 29 -11.34 -1.59 -18.00
N LYS A 30 -11.01 -2.00 -19.23
CA LYS A 30 -11.98 -2.16 -20.31
C LYS A 30 -12.52 -3.58 -20.21
N ILE A 31 -13.65 -3.73 -19.55
CA ILE A 31 -14.41 -4.98 -19.50
C ILE A 31 -15.33 -4.97 -20.74
N PRO A 32 -15.05 -5.79 -21.78
CA PRO A 32 -15.95 -5.92 -22.92
C PRO A 32 -17.19 -6.68 -22.45
N MET A 33 -18.15 -5.97 -21.86
CA MET A 33 -19.45 -6.53 -21.52
C MET A 33 -20.34 -6.48 -22.77
N CYS A 34 -20.51 -7.63 -23.40
CA CYS A 34 -21.42 -7.80 -24.52
C CYS A 34 -22.66 -8.53 -23.99
N TYR A 35 -23.80 -7.84 -23.93
CA TYR A 35 -25.08 -8.39 -23.50
C TYR A 35 -25.95 -8.62 -24.75
N GLY A 36 -25.90 -9.82 -25.33
CA GLY A 36 -26.67 -10.18 -26.52
C GLY A 36 -26.50 -11.65 -26.91
N ASP A 37 -27.48 -12.20 -27.62
CA ASP A 37 -27.59 -13.64 -27.93
C ASP A 37 -26.49 -14.18 -28.87
N SER A 38 -25.73 -13.29 -29.52
CA SER A 38 -24.61 -13.61 -30.41
C SER A 38 -23.25 -13.10 -29.90
N CYS A 39 -23.12 -12.84 -28.61
CA CYS A 39 -21.87 -12.40 -28.00
C CYS A 39 -20.96 -13.60 -27.71
N GLU A 40 -19.94 -13.79 -28.54
CA GLU A 40 -18.86 -14.74 -28.25
C GLU A 40 -17.81 -14.11 -27.32
N PHE A 41 -17.30 -14.91 -26.38
CA PHE A 41 -16.22 -14.50 -25.51
C PHE A 41 -14.97 -14.17 -26.35
N ILE A 42 -14.49 -12.93 -26.28
CA ILE A 42 -13.36 -12.42 -27.09
C ILE A 42 -12.03 -13.18 -26.85
N GLY A 43 -11.98 -14.05 -25.83
CA GLY A 43 -10.81 -14.84 -25.43
C GLY A 43 -9.95 -14.16 -24.36
N PHE A 44 -9.43 -14.95 -23.42
CA PHE A 44 -8.56 -14.45 -22.33
C PHE A 44 -7.29 -13.75 -22.85
N TYR A 45 -6.78 -14.18 -24.01
CA TYR A 45 -5.61 -13.59 -24.66
C TYR A 45 -5.83 -12.14 -25.11
N LYS A 46 -6.92 -11.87 -25.85
CA LYS A 46 -7.29 -10.51 -26.26
C LYS A 46 -7.64 -9.64 -25.05
N LEU A 47 -8.28 -10.22 -24.03
CA LEU A 47 -8.59 -9.51 -22.80
C LEU A 47 -7.31 -9.08 -22.05
N ALA A 48 -6.31 -9.94 -21.98
CA ALA A 48 -5.04 -9.65 -21.32
C ALA A 48 -4.23 -8.58 -22.06
N ILE A 49 -4.15 -8.64 -23.39
CA ILE A 49 -3.43 -7.63 -24.20
C ILE A 49 -4.10 -6.26 -24.10
N ASN A 50 -5.44 -6.22 -24.08
CA ASN A 50 -6.16 -4.95 -24.01
C ASN A 50 -6.15 -4.33 -22.60
N ASN A 51 -5.83 -5.11 -21.56
CA ASN A 51 -5.84 -4.70 -20.15
C ASN A 51 -4.48 -4.90 -19.45
N VAL A 52 -3.37 -4.75 -20.17
CA VAL A 52 -2.01 -4.89 -19.61
C VAL A 52 -1.76 -3.93 -18.44
N ILE A 53 -2.25 -2.70 -18.51
CA ILE A 53 -2.06 -1.69 -17.46
C ILE A 53 -2.73 -2.11 -16.14
N PRO A 54 -4.04 -2.48 -16.12
CA PRO A 54 -4.68 -3.08 -14.96
C PRO A 54 -3.93 -4.28 -14.38
N ILE A 55 -3.42 -5.19 -15.22
CA ILE A 55 -2.70 -6.40 -14.78
C ILE A 55 -1.42 -6.04 -14.02
N ILE A 56 -0.64 -5.10 -14.53
CA ILE A 56 0.58 -4.61 -13.86
C ILE A 56 0.21 -3.95 -12.52
N CYS A 57 -0.88 -3.16 -12.49
CA CYS A 57 -1.36 -2.55 -11.25
C CYS A 57 -1.79 -3.60 -10.22
N PHE A 58 -2.44 -4.70 -10.64
CA PHE A 58 -2.76 -5.82 -9.75
C PHE A 58 -1.52 -6.44 -9.12
N PHE A 59 -0.43 -6.59 -9.88
CA PHE A 59 0.84 -7.08 -9.33
C PHE A 59 1.40 -6.13 -8.25
N PHE A 60 1.39 -4.81 -8.51
CA PHE A 60 1.83 -3.83 -7.53
C PHE A 60 0.95 -3.77 -6.28
N ILE A 61 -0.36 -3.98 -6.41
CA ILE A 61 -1.27 -4.10 -5.26
C ILE A 61 -0.92 -5.32 -4.42
N PHE A 62 -0.64 -6.47 -5.05
CA PHE A 62 -0.22 -7.66 -4.31
C PHE A 62 1.08 -7.42 -3.55
N LEU A 63 2.05 -6.75 -4.19
CA LEU A 63 3.30 -6.36 -3.55
C LEU A 63 3.08 -5.36 -2.39
N ALA A 64 2.19 -4.38 -2.56
CA ALA A 64 1.81 -3.43 -1.51
C ALA A 64 1.18 -4.16 -0.30
N CYS A 65 0.29 -5.13 -0.53
CA CYS A 65 -0.29 -5.97 0.51
C CYS A 65 0.77 -6.78 1.28
N TYR A 66 1.78 -7.30 0.59
CA TYR A 66 2.91 -7.97 1.25
C TYR A 66 3.69 -7.01 2.15
N PHE A 67 4.02 -5.82 1.66
CA PHE A 67 4.68 -4.79 2.46
C PHE A 67 3.83 -4.32 3.64
N TYR A 68 2.52 -4.15 3.45
CA TYR A 68 1.59 -3.81 4.53
C TYR A 68 1.66 -4.81 5.69
N LYS A 69 1.61 -6.12 5.39
CA LYS A 69 1.73 -7.17 6.42
C LYS A 69 3.06 -7.08 7.15
N ARG A 70 4.15 -6.86 6.41
CA ARG A 70 5.49 -6.69 6.99
C ARG A 70 5.57 -5.48 7.91
N PHE A 71 5.10 -4.31 7.47
CA PHE A 71 5.11 -3.08 8.28
C PHE A 71 4.22 -3.21 9.51
N ARG A 72 3.04 -3.81 9.38
CA ARG A 72 2.16 -4.08 10.51
C ARG A 72 2.84 -4.95 11.56
N SER A 73 3.60 -5.96 11.14
CA SER A 73 4.40 -6.78 12.06
C SER A 73 5.52 -5.98 12.74
N LEU A 74 6.21 -5.10 12.01
CA LEU A 74 7.27 -4.25 12.57
C LEU A 74 6.71 -3.25 13.59
N ILE A 75 5.58 -2.61 13.28
CA ILE A 75 4.91 -1.68 14.20
C ILE A 75 4.47 -2.42 15.46
N LYS A 76 3.89 -3.62 15.34
CA LYS A 76 3.46 -4.41 16.50
C LYS A 76 4.61 -4.75 17.45
N ILE A 77 5.80 -5.03 16.92
CA ILE A 77 7.01 -5.28 17.73
C ILE A 77 7.47 -4.00 18.45
N ASN A 78 7.40 -2.85 17.79
CA ASN A 78 7.85 -1.56 18.35
C ASN A 78 6.89 -0.93 19.38
N ASN A 79 5.65 -1.41 19.50
CA ASN A 79 4.70 -0.92 20.52
C ASN A 79 4.96 -1.49 21.93
N ALA A 80 6.01 -2.30 22.12
CA ALA A 80 6.39 -2.84 23.42
C ALA A 80 6.92 -1.76 24.38
N ASP A 81 7.47 -0.66 23.86
CA ASP A 81 7.95 0.47 24.67
C ASP A 81 6.86 1.55 24.78
N THR A 82 5.71 1.18 25.36
CA THR A 82 4.71 2.16 25.78
C THR A 82 5.21 2.85 27.04
N VAL A 83 5.80 4.04 26.87
CA VAL A 83 6.19 4.87 28.02
C VAL A 83 4.95 5.57 28.55
N THR A 84 4.41 5.07 29.65
CA THR A 84 3.38 5.78 30.42
C THR A 84 4.02 6.99 31.09
N ILE A 85 3.54 8.20 30.80
CA ILE A 85 3.94 9.40 31.52
C ILE A 85 3.44 9.25 32.96
N THR A 86 4.34 8.93 33.89
CA THR A 86 4.02 8.68 35.30
C THR A 86 3.85 9.97 36.09
N SER A 87 4.52 11.05 35.68
CA SER A 87 4.35 12.37 36.26
C SER A 87 4.83 13.45 35.29
N CYS A 88 4.17 14.61 35.33
CA CYS A 88 4.64 15.85 34.72
C CYS A 88 5.01 16.79 35.87
N GLN A 89 6.30 17.07 36.04
CA GLN A 89 6.77 18.07 37.00
C GLN A 89 6.90 19.42 36.27
N SER A 90 6.28 20.47 36.80
CA SER A 90 6.57 21.83 36.37
C SER A 90 7.81 22.31 37.11
N GLU A 91 8.94 22.39 36.42
CA GLU A 91 10.12 23.07 36.94
C GLU A 91 9.83 24.58 36.90
N ASN A 92 9.77 25.22 38.08
CA ASN A 92 9.65 26.67 38.17
C ASN A 92 11.06 27.30 38.11
N TYR A 93 11.39 27.93 36.99
CA TYR A 93 12.71 28.54 36.75
C TYR A 93 12.86 29.94 37.37
N GLU A 94 11.86 30.43 38.10
CA GLU A 94 11.87 31.77 38.71
C GLU A 94 12.88 31.91 39.86
N SER A 95 13.41 30.81 40.41
CA SER A 95 14.38 30.85 41.51
C SER A 95 15.85 31.03 41.09
N LEU A 96 16.13 31.31 39.81
CA LEU A 96 17.48 31.58 39.30
C LEU A 96 17.76 33.08 39.07
N THR A 97 17.03 33.97 39.75
CA THR A 97 17.42 35.40 39.89
C THR A 97 18.25 35.58 41.14
#